data_AF-A0AA95KHE8-F1
#
_entry.id   AF-A0AA95KHE8-F1
#
_cell.length_a   1.000
_cell.length_b   1.000
_cell.length_c   1.000
_cell.angle_alpha   90.00
_cell.angle_beta   90.00
_cell.angle_gamma   90.00
#
_symmetry.space_group_name_H-M   'P 1'
#
loop_
_entity.id
_entity.type
_entity.pdbx_description
1 polymer ?
#
loop_
_entity_poly.entity_id
_entity_poly.type
_entity_poly.pdbx_seq_one_letter_code
_entity_poly.pdbx_strand_id
1 'polypeptide(L)' 'MPYYVFKITQPNPMIKNLDLQEACETYPAARELARNLRAQQEPGDKAIVKIVFAASQLEAEENLHETREKPILMEWEK' A
#
# COMPACT_ATOMS: atom_id res chain seq x y z
N MET A 1 9.70 3.56 14.75
CA MET A 1 9.45 3.11 13.38
C MET A 1 8.13 3.74 12.93
N PRO A 2 8.13 4.59 11.90
CA PRO A 2 6.93 5.27 11.43
C PRO A 2 6.04 4.38 10.54
N TYR A 3 4.84 4.89 10.28
CA TYR A 3 3.85 4.37 9.35
C TYR A 3 3.79 5.28 8.13
N TYR A 4 4.14 4.76 6.97
CA TYR A 4 4.07 5.48 5.70
C TYR A 4 2.73 5.18 5.00
N VAL A 5 2.04 6.21 4.55
CA VAL A 5 0.78 6.08 3.80
C VAL A 5 1.04 6.37 2.33
N PHE A 6 0.80 5.37 1.49
CA PHE A 6 1.00 5.46 0.04
C PHE A 6 -0.33 5.39 -0.70
N LYS A 7 -0.48 6.23 -1.72
CA LYS A 7 -1.48 6.08 -2.76
C LYS A 7 -0.82 5.35 -3.94
N ILE A 8 -1.34 4.18 -4.28
CA ILE A 8 -0.76 3.31 -5.29
C ILE A 8 -1.66 3.37 -6.52
N THR A 9 -1.13 3.84 -7.65
CA THR A 9 -1.84 3.75 -8.94
C THR A 9 -1.14 2.73 -9.83
N GLN A 10 -1.91 1.90 -10.51
CA GLN A 10 -1.37 0.83 -11.35
C GLN A 10 -1.94 0.97 -12.77
N PRO A 11 -1.30 1.79 -13.64
CA PRO A 11 -1.77 1.98 -15.01
C PRO A 11 -1.63 0.70 -15.85
N ASN A 12 -0.67 -0.16 -15.53
CA ASN A 12 -0.50 -1.47 -16.15
C ASN A 12 -0.01 -2.52 -15.12
N PRO A 13 -0.12 -3.83 -15.41
CA PRO A 13 0.28 -4.88 -14.46
C PRO A 13 1.76 -4.85 -14.05
N MET A 14 2.63 -4.22 -14.84
CA MET A 14 4.08 -4.20 -14.66
C MET A 14 4.58 -2.98 -13.88
N ILE A 15 3.83 -1.88 -13.87
CA ILE A 15 4.22 -0.59 -13.30
C ILE A 15 3.25 -0.23 -12.17
N LYS A 16 3.79 -0.18 -10.94
CA LYS A 16 3.13 0.41 -9.78
C LYS A 16 3.72 1.79 -9.56
N ASN A 17 2.89 2.82 -9.56
CA ASN A 17 3.29 4.15 -9.12
C ASN A 17 2.98 4.25 -7.63
N LEU A 18 4.01 4.47 -6.81
CA LEU A 18 3.90 4.68 -5.39
C LEU A 18 3.97 6.19 -5.13
N ASP A 19 2.90 6.76 -4.60
CA ASP A 19 2.84 8.17 -4.24
C ASP A 19 2.76 8.29 -2.71
N LEU A 20 3.86 8.71 -2.08
CA LEU A 20 3.92 8.91 -0.63
C LEU A 20 3.06 10.12 -0.26
N GLN A 21 2.05 9.89 0.57
CA GLN A 21 1.19 10.97 1.07
C GLN A 21 1.78 11.57 2.34
N GLU A 22 2.11 10.73 3.33
CA GLU A 22 2.64 11.19 4.61
C GLU A 22 3.33 10.06 5.38
N ALA A 23 4.24 10.44 6.29
CA ALA A 23 4.84 9.56 7.29
C ALA A 23 4.30 9.92 8.67
N CYS A 24 3.58 9.00 9.30
CA CYS A 24 2.99 9.17 10.62
C CYS A 24 3.77 8.41 11.69
N GLU A 25 3.95 8.98 12.87
CA GLU A 25 4.62 8.27 13.97
C GLU A 25 3.75 7.19 14.61
N THR A 26 2.42 7.30 14.47
CA THR A 26 1.46 6.42 15.12
C THR A 26 0.48 5.79 14.11
N TYR A 27 0.10 4.54 14.37
CA TYR A 27 -0.89 3.84 13.55
C TYR A 27 -2.26 4.52 13.50
N PRO A 28 -2.81 5.08 14.61
CA PRO A 28 -4.08 5.80 14.56
C PRO A 28 -4.06 6.95 13.55
N ALA A 29 -2.99 7.78 13.56
CA ALA A 29 -2.85 8.89 12.61
C ALA A 29 -2.81 8.39 11.16
N ALA A 30 -2.00 7.35 10.87
CA ALA A 30 -1.94 6.75 9.54
C ALA A 30 -3.28 6.16 9.09
N ARG A 31 -4.02 5.54 10.01
CA ARG A 31 -5.34 4.95 9.74
C ARG A 31 -6.37 6.02 9.40
N GLU A 32 -6.38 7.12 10.14
CA GLU A 32 -7.28 8.25 9.86
C GLU A 32 -6.96 8.90 8.52
N LEU A 33 -5.68 9.15 8.25
CA LEU A 33 -5.23 9.67 6.95
C LEU A 33 -5.66 8.75 5.81
N ALA A 34 -5.38 7.44 5.91
CA ALA A 34 -5.77 6.48 4.88
C ALA A 34 -7.29 6.42 4.66
N ARG A 35 -8.08 6.57 5.72
CA ARG A 35 -9.56 6.64 5.62
C ARG A 35 -9.98 7.91 4.89
N ASN A 36 -9.40 9.06 5.22
CA ASN A 36 -9.72 10.34 4.59
C ASN A 36 -9.34 10.33 3.11
N LEU A 37 -8.16 9.80 2.76
CA LEU A 37 -7.72 9.64 1.37
C LEU A 37 -8.68 8.77 0.57
N ARG A 38 -9.18 7.67 1.15
CA ARG A 38 -10.20 6.82 0.51
C ARG A 38 -11.53 7.53 0.32
N ALA A 39 -11.94 8.35 1.30
CA ALA A 39 -13.18 9.13 1.21
C ALA A 39 -13.10 10.23 0.14
N GLN A 40 -11.90 10.71 -0.17
CA GLN A 40 -11.64 11.69 -1.24
C GLN A 40 -11.46 11.05 -2.63
N GLN A 41 -11.55 9.73 -2.76
CA GLN A 41 -11.44 9.07 -4.06
C GLN A 41 -12.70 9.29 -4.89
N GLU A 42 -12.49 9.75 -6.12
CA GLU A 42 -13.57 9.90 -7.10
C GLU A 42 -14.16 8.55 -7.50
N PRO A 43 -15.45 8.49 -7.87
CA PRO A 43 -16.05 7.29 -8.43
C PRO A 43 -15.29 6.83 -9.69
N GLY A 44 -14.62 5.67 -9.59
CA GLY A 44 -13.80 5.12 -10.68
C GLY A 44 -12.29 5.27 -10.48
N ASP A 45 -11.82 5.96 -9.43
CA ASP A 45 -10.41 5.95 -9.05
C ASP A 45 -10.00 4.53 -8.61
N LYS A 46 -9.05 3.94 -9.36
CA LYS A 46 -8.49 2.60 -9.08
C LYS A 46 -7.28 2.66 -8.14
N ALA A 47 -6.96 3.83 -7.59
CA ALA A 47 -5.87 3.96 -6.66
C ALA A 47 -6.12 3.16 -5.37
N ILE A 48 -5.09 2.52 -4.88
CA ILE A 48 -5.11 1.72 -3.66
C ILE A 48 -4.35 2.47 -2.58
N VAL A 49 -5.01 2.81 -1.48
CA VAL A 49 -4.34 3.42 -0.33
C VAL A 49 -3.84 2.35 0.63
N LYS A 50 -2.52 2.27 0.82
CA LYS A 50 -1.85 1.32 1.75
C LYS A 50 -1.09 2.05 2.85
N ILE A 51 -1.06 1.44 4.02
CA ILE A 51 -0.24 1.85 5.15
C ILE A 51 0.89 0.82 5.29
N VAL A 52 2.13 1.28 5.39
CA VAL A 52 3.33 0.45 5.51
C VAL A 52 4.08 0.84 6.76
N PHE A 53 4.39 -0.13 7.61
CA PHE A 53 5.24 0.07 8.77
C PHE A 53 6.67 -0.30 8.38
N ALA A 54 7.59 0.65 8.45
CA ALA A 54 8.98 0.48 8.02
C ALA A 54 9.92 1.40 8.81
N ALA A 55 11.22 1.13 8.79
CA ALA A 55 12.22 1.99 9.41
C ALA A 55 12.56 3.21 8.56
N SER A 56 12.37 3.14 7.24
CA SER A 56 12.58 4.26 6.30
C SER A 56 11.56 4.27 5.16
N GLN A 57 11.45 5.39 4.45
CA GLN A 57 10.61 5.49 3.24
C GLN A 57 11.07 4.50 2.16
N LEU A 58 12.39 4.37 1.96
CA LEU A 58 12.98 3.47 0.96
C LEU A 58 12.55 2.02 1.22
N GLU A 59 12.68 1.56 2.46
CA GLU A 59 12.23 0.22 2.86
C GLU A 59 10.72 0.04 2.67
N ALA A 60 9.93 1.08 2.91
CA ALA A 60 8.49 1.03 2.68
C ALA A 60 8.14 0.87 1.19
N GLU A 61 8.88 1.53 0.30
CA GLU A 61 8.73 1.41 -1.15
C GLU A 61 9.15 0.02 -1.64
N GLU A 62 10.29 -0.50 -1.16
CA GLU A 62 10.75 -1.86 -1.46
C GLU A 62 9.70 -2.91 -1.10
N ASN A 63 9.14 -2.84 0.11
CA ASN A 63 8.05 -3.71 0.58
C ASN A 63 6.79 -3.66 -0.31
N LEU A 64 6.53 -2.53 -0.99
CA LEU A 64 5.38 -2.38 -1.89
C LEU A 64 5.67 -2.89 -3.31
N HIS A 65 6.94 -2.83 -3.73
CA HIS A 65 7.40 -3.37 -5.00
C HIS A 65 7.56 -4.89 -4.97
N GLU A 66 7.95 -5.46 -3.83
CA GLU A 66 8.07 -6.91 -3.64
C GLU A 66 6.79 -7.63 -4.11
N THR A 67 6.99 -8.49 -5.11
CA THR A 67 5.93 -9.32 -5.65
C THR A 67 5.79 -10.50 -4.71
N ARG A 68 4.72 -10.54 -3.90
CA ARG A 68 4.45 -11.68 -3.04
C ARG A 68 4.35 -12.94 -3.89
N GLU A 69 5.23 -13.91 -3.62
CA GLU A 69 5.07 -15.24 -4.17
C GLU A 69 3.69 -15.77 -3.79
N LYS A 70 2.92 -16.19 -4.78
CA LYS A 70 1.58 -16.75 -4.52
C LYS A 70 1.77 -17.99 -3.64
N PRO A 71 0.99 -18.15 -2.57
CA PRO A 71 1.03 -19.38 -1.80
C PRO A 71 0.79 -20.55 -2.77
N ILE A 72 1.66 -21.55 -2.72
CA ILE A 72 1.50 -22.78 -3.49
C ILE A 72 0.19 -23.41 -2.97
N LEU A 73 -0.85 -23.33 -3.78
CA LEU A 73 -2.11 -24.02 -3.47
C LEU A 73 -1.77 -25.50 -3.52
N MET A 74 -1.58 -26.15 -2.36
CA MET A 74 -1.61 -27.60 -2.30
C MET A 74 -3.05 -28.00 -2.59
N GLU A 75 -3.33 -28.31 -3.86
CA GLU A 75 -4.55 -29.01 -4.25
C GLU A 75 -4.50 -30.36 -3.52
N TRP A 76 -5.22 -30.45 -2.40
CA TRP A 76 -5.52 -31.73 -1.76
C TRP A 76 -6.46 -32.48 -2.70
N GLU A 77 -5.89 -33.24 -3.63
CA GLU A 77 -6.62 -34.19 -4.45
C GLU A 77 -7.24 -35.29 -3.55
N LYS A 78 -8.48 -35.62 -3.87
CA LYS A 78 -9.39 -36.53 -3.18
C LYS A 78 -8.90 -37.96 -3.08
#